data_AF-A4UHD3-F1
#
_entry.id   AF-A4UHD3-F1
#
_cell.length_a   1.000
_cell.length_b   1.000
_cell.length_c   1.000
_cell.angle_alpha   90.00
_cell.angle_beta   90.00
_cell.angle_gamma   90.00
#
_symmetry.space_group_name_H-M   'P 1'
#
loop_
_entity.id
_entity.type
_entity.pdbx_description
1 polymer ?
#
loop_
_entity_poly.entity_id
_entity_poly.type
_entity_poly.pdbx_seq_one_letter_code
_entity_poly.pdbx_strand_id
1 'polypeptide(L)'
;MSAPRIMRALFGASVALPLFAEPALPSDICMGEGCASEADDAALIQVPIQKLDTDQEFLPKPFWKLFNQTGTKICKNRDGLYFQCSPGSTCCGDICVAPDGTCCKNTHGNNFACATGNTCCGSTCAAPGNECCTNTLGDKYPVAPGTACATDVDKSIQCTNRHGVPFVCGEGSSCCGDICVAPGGTCCENTLGNNFVCAKDNTCCGNTCSAPNGKCCSNSAGYKYAVTAATLCPDEVPDSHVCTNRHGAKFQCSPDSSCCGDICVGSGGACCKNRYGNNFACGKGSSCCGDVCAAPGSKCCVNKHGTHYPVTKATKCVG
;
A
#
# COMPACT_ATOMS: atom_id res chain seq x y z
N MET A 1 23.90 -58.35 26.43
CA MET A 1 24.79 -57.60 27.34
C MET A 1 23.95 -56.50 27.96
N SER A 2 23.51 -56.76 29.19
CA SER A 2 22.65 -55.88 29.98
C SER A 2 23.47 -54.80 30.67
N ALA A 3 22.86 -53.62 30.84
CA ALA A 3 23.14 -52.69 31.93
C ALA A 3 23.00 -53.44 33.30
N PRO A 4 23.44 -52.94 34.49
CA PRO A 4 23.16 -51.56 34.93
C PRO A 4 24.16 -50.94 35.96
N ARG A 5 24.15 -49.60 36.15
CA ARG A 5 23.63 -48.83 37.33
C ARG A 5 24.46 -48.96 38.62
N ILE A 6 24.96 -47.90 39.28
CA ILE A 6 24.32 -46.78 40.05
C ILE A 6 25.23 -46.65 41.31
N MET A 7 25.60 -45.48 41.86
CA MET A 7 24.82 -44.62 42.75
C MET A 7 25.70 -43.39 43.09
N ARG A 8 25.27 -42.17 42.73
CA ARG A 8 24.70 -41.09 43.57
C ARG A 8 25.55 -40.63 44.76
N ALA A 9 25.68 -39.31 44.88
CA ALA A 9 25.22 -38.49 46.01
C ALA A 9 25.52 -37.01 45.73
N LEU A 10 24.79 -35.96 46.14
CA LEU A 10 23.48 -35.73 46.77
C LEU A 10 23.23 -34.18 46.70
N PHE A 11 21.99 -33.76 46.33
CA PHE A 11 21.13 -32.68 46.89
C PHE A 11 21.60 -31.20 46.98
N GLY A 12 20.76 -30.16 46.79
CA GLY A 12 19.29 -30.07 46.63
C GLY A 12 18.83 -28.70 46.04
N ALA A 13 17.75 -28.71 45.23
CA ALA A 13 16.40 -28.13 45.46
C ALA A 13 16.28 -26.59 45.33
N SER A 14 15.79 -26.02 44.20
CA SER A 14 14.37 -25.72 43.78
C SER A 14 13.83 -24.40 44.41
N VAL A 15 13.16 -23.43 43.74
CA VAL A 15 11.95 -23.45 42.86
C VAL A 15 11.76 -22.09 42.08
N ALA A 16 11.43 -22.21 40.78
CA ALA A 16 10.54 -21.49 39.82
C ALA A 16 10.21 -19.97 39.79
N LEU A 17 10.26 -19.37 38.57
CA LEU A 17 9.18 -18.75 37.70
C LEU A 17 9.78 -17.71 36.69
N PRO A 18 9.10 -17.20 35.63
CA PRO A 18 8.92 -17.79 34.28
C PRO A 18 9.34 -16.89 33.06
N LEU A 19 9.36 -17.52 31.87
CA LEU A 19 9.07 -17.06 30.47
C LEU A 19 9.05 -15.56 30.08
N PHE A 20 9.71 -15.19 28.97
CA PHE A 20 9.22 -14.48 27.75
C PHE A 20 10.43 -14.25 26.80
N ALA A 21 10.55 -15.01 25.70
CA ALA A 21 10.09 -14.70 24.34
C ALA A 21 10.95 -13.66 23.60
N GLU A 22 11.80 -14.15 22.69
CA GLU A 22 12.46 -13.39 21.63
C GLU A 22 11.43 -12.89 20.61
N PRO A 23 11.51 -11.63 20.12
CA PRO A 23 10.89 -11.27 18.87
C PRO A 23 11.91 -11.35 17.73
N ALA A 24 11.47 -12.10 16.73
CA ALA A 24 12.06 -12.28 15.41
C ALA A 24 12.32 -10.96 14.67
N LEU A 25 13.38 -11.00 13.85
CA LEU A 25 13.62 -10.08 12.74
C LEU A 25 12.46 -10.15 11.73
N PRO A 26 11.98 -9.03 11.18
CA PRO A 26 11.31 -9.03 9.89
C PRO A 26 12.35 -9.00 8.78
N SER A 27 12.25 -9.98 7.89
CA SER A 27 12.90 -10.06 6.60
C SER A 27 12.28 -9.07 5.60
N ASP A 28 13.12 -8.28 4.93
CA ASP A 28 12.94 -7.83 3.53
C ASP A 28 14.34 -7.87 2.88
N ILE A 29 14.66 -8.94 2.14
CA ILE A 29 14.63 -9.07 0.66
C ILE A 29 15.72 -8.25 -0.04
N CYS A 30 16.72 -8.96 -0.61
CA CYS A 30 17.18 -8.79 -2.00
C CYS A 30 18.12 -9.96 -2.41
N MET A 31 17.61 -10.85 -3.27
CA MET A 31 18.41 -11.69 -4.17
C MET A 31 18.22 -11.14 -5.58
N GLY A 32 19.32 -10.78 -6.26
CA GLY A 32 19.30 -10.34 -7.67
C GLY A 32 19.44 -8.83 -7.86
N GLU A 33 20.41 -8.50 -8.72
CA GLU A 33 20.97 -7.20 -9.13
C GLU A 33 20.19 -5.91 -8.76
N GLY A 34 20.74 -5.14 -7.81
CA GLY A 34 20.50 -3.70 -7.73
C GLY A 34 19.97 -3.14 -6.40
N CYS A 35 20.65 -3.37 -5.27
CA CYS A 35 20.61 -2.43 -4.14
C CYS A 35 21.93 -1.66 -4.09
N ALA A 36 21.93 -0.42 -4.58
CA ALA A 36 22.94 0.54 -4.19
C ALA A 36 22.61 1.00 -2.76
N SER A 37 23.33 0.48 -1.76
CA SER A 37 23.34 1.07 -0.42
C SER A 37 24.67 1.78 -0.23
N GLU A 38 24.61 3.11 -0.26
CA GLU A 38 25.67 4.02 0.21
C GLU A 38 25.85 3.85 1.74
N ALA A 39 26.42 2.72 2.15
CA ALA A 39 26.63 2.38 3.56
C ALA A 39 28.12 2.29 3.95
N ASP A 40 29.05 2.57 3.03
CA ASP A 40 30.49 2.44 3.31
C ASP A 40 31.23 3.76 3.64
N ASP A 41 30.55 4.91 3.64
CA ASP A 41 31.15 6.21 4.01
C ASP A 41 30.57 6.88 5.27
N ALA A 42 29.64 6.23 5.98
CA ALA A 42 29.06 6.74 7.21
C ALA A 42 29.29 5.77 8.38
N ALA A 43 30.53 5.69 8.87
CA ALA A 43 30.78 5.21 10.21
C ALA A 43 30.15 6.18 11.22
N LEU A 44 28.85 6.04 11.48
CA LEU A 44 28.19 6.62 12.63
C LEU A 44 28.85 6.05 13.88
N ILE A 45 29.77 6.80 14.49
CA ILE A 45 30.17 6.56 15.87
C ILE A 45 28.95 6.89 16.73
N GLN A 46 28.05 5.90 16.91
CA GLN A 46 27.04 5.92 17.94
C GLN A 46 27.75 5.69 19.29
N VAL A 47 28.45 6.71 19.79
CA VAL A 47 28.83 6.73 21.21
C VAL A 47 27.50 6.74 21.98
N PRO A 48 27.23 5.80 22.90
CA PRO A 48 26.05 5.86 23.74
C PRO A 48 26.24 7.05 24.68
N ILE A 49 25.68 8.19 24.28
CA ILE A 49 25.70 9.41 25.07
C ILE A 49 24.63 9.25 26.15
N GLN A 50 24.97 8.52 27.21
CA GLN A 50 24.08 8.33 28.35
C GLN A 50 24.16 9.51 29.32
N LYS A 51 23.00 9.79 29.93
CA LYS A 51 22.77 10.83 30.93
C LYS A 51 23.66 10.57 32.14
N LEU A 52 24.76 11.30 32.28
CA LEU A 52 25.55 11.35 33.50
C LEU A 52 25.03 12.49 34.37
N ASP A 53 24.27 12.13 35.40
CA ASP A 53 23.99 12.99 36.54
C ASP A 53 25.33 13.32 37.21
N THR A 54 25.87 14.51 36.97
CA THR A 54 26.79 15.32 37.80
C THR A 54 27.63 16.23 36.90
N ASP A 55 28.02 17.39 37.43
CA ASP A 55 28.79 18.48 36.80
C ASP A 55 30.23 18.09 36.37
N GLN A 56 30.42 16.93 35.73
CA GLN A 56 31.69 16.51 35.15
C GLN A 56 31.71 16.75 33.63
N GLU A 57 32.81 17.33 33.13
CA GLU A 57 33.06 17.58 31.72
C GLU A 57 32.75 16.34 30.87
N PHE A 58 31.64 16.47 30.13
CA PHE A 58 30.86 15.45 29.43
C PHE A 58 31.60 14.67 28.33
N LEU A 59 32.75 15.17 27.89
CA LEU A 59 33.60 14.54 26.88
C LEU A 59 35.06 14.82 27.25
N PRO A 60 35.96 13.82 27.16
CA PRO A 60 37.39 14.06 27.36
C PRO A 60 37.88 15.19 26.45
N LYS A 61 38.75 16.07 26.95
CA LYS A 61 39.34 17.18 26.17
C LYS A 61 39.84 16.81 24.76
N PRO A 62 40.40 15.60 24.50
CA PRO A 62 40.74 15.15 23.15
C PRO A 62 39.55 15.10 22.18
N PHE A 63 38.36 14.70 22.64
CA PHE A 63 37.15 14.66 21.82
C PHE A 63 36.64 16.06 21.48
N TRP A 64 36.66 17.00 22.43
CA TRP A 64 36.37 18.41 22.15
C TRP A 64 37.32 19.00 21.11
N LYS A 65 38.61 18.63 21.18
CA LYS A 65 39.60 19.05 20.18
C LYS A 65 39.27 18.47 18.80
N LEU A 66 38.88 17.20 18.72
CA LEU A 66 38.48 16.55 17.46
C LEU A 66 37.23 17.19 16.85
N PHE A 67 36.18 17.42 17.63
CA PHE A 67 34.95 18.05 17.15
C PHE A 67 35.17 19.50 16.67
N ASN A 68 36.01 20.26 17.39
CA ASN A 68 36.40 21.60 16.94
C ASN A 68 37.22 21.57 15.65
N GLN A 69 37.99 20.50 15.38
CA GLN A 69 38.78 20.34 14.15
C GLN A 69 37.93 19.90 12.97
N THR A 70 36.95 19.02 13.17
CA THR A 70 36.04 18.56 12.11
C THR A 70 34.88 19.52 11.85
N GLY A 71 34.66 20.49 12.75
CA GLY A 71 33.53 21.41 12.71
C GLY A 71 32.20 20.76 13.14
N THR A 72 32.22 19.50 13.58
CA THR A 72 31.05 18.75 14.07
C THR A 72 30.49 19.43 15.31
N LYS A 73 29.18 19.66 15.33
CA LYS A 73 28.49 20.34 16.44
C LYS A 73 27.85 19.31 17.37
N ILE A 74 28.00 19.48 18.68
CA ILE A 74 27.32 18.64 19.67
C ILE A 74 26.09 19.38 20.17
N CYS A 75 24.92 18.79 19.98
CA CYS A 75 23.63 19.33 20.36
C CYS A 75 23.03 18.55 21.53
N LYS A 76 22.11 19.17 22.26
CA LYS A 76 21.41 18.56 23.41
C LYS A 76 19.91 18.56 23.14
N ASN A 77 19.30 17.38 23.19
CA ASN A 77 17.87 17.20 23.00
C ASN A 77 17.08 17.59 24.28
N ARG A 78 15.76 17.59 24.21
CA ARG A 78 14.88 17.97 25.32
C ARG A 78 14.99 17.06 26.55
N ASP A 79 15.39 15.80 26.36
CA ASP A 79 15.56 14.81 27.44
C ASP A 79 16.93 14.95 28.14
N GLY A 80 17.77 15.84 27.62
CA GLY A 80 19.12 16.10 28.08
C GLY A 80 20.18 15.16 27.49
N LEU A 81 19.83 14.36 26.49
CA LEU A 81 20.75 13.51 25.73
C LEU A 81 21.44 14.36 24.68
N TYR A 82 22.73 14.13 24.48
CA TYR A 82 23.49 14.84 23.46
C TYR A 82 23.60 14.00 22.19
N PHE A 83 23.71 14.66 21.05
CA PHE A 83 23.83 14.04 19.74
C PHE A 83 24.71 14.88 18.82
N GLN A 84 25.26 14.25 17.78
CA GLN A 84 26.20 14.88 16.87
C GLN A 84 25.47 15.41 15.63
N CYS A 85 25.84 16.62 15.21
CA CYS A 85 25.38 17.25 13.98
C CYS A 85 26.54 17.51 13.02
N SER A 86 26.24 17.45 11.73
CA SER A 86 27.21 17.69 10.67
C SER A 86 27.87 19.08 10.78
N PRO A 87 29.08 19.25 10.22
CA PRO A 87 29.75 20.55 10.22
C PRO A 87 28.91 21.65 9.59
N GLY A 88 28.88 22.82 10.22
CA GLY A 88 28.06 23.97 9.78
C GLY A 88 26.57 23.88 10.13
N SER A 89 26.08 22.75 10.66
CA SER A 89 24.70 22.62 11.12
C SER A 89 24.44 23.42 12.40
N THR A 90 23.17 23.72 12.66
CA THR A 90 22.71 24.38 13.89
C THR A 90 21.82 23.46 14.72
N CYS A 91 21.99 23.52 16.04
CA CYS A 91 21.15 22.76 16.98
C CYS A 91 19.74 23.33 17.02
N CYS A 92 18.72 22.48 16.85
CA CYS A 92 17.31 22.85 16.89
C CYS A 92 16.56 21.89 17.80
N GLY A 93 16.73 22.05 19.12
CA GLY A 93 16.18 21.13 20.11
C GLY A 93 16.63 19.69 19.87
N ASP A 94 15.75 18.86 19.32
CA ASP A 94 15.95 17.42 19.13
C ASP A 94 16.52 17.06 17.74
N ILE A 95 16.76 18.04 16.86
CA ILE A 95 17.21 17.80 15.49
C ILE A 95 18.35 18.76 15.08
N CYS A 96 19.14 18.33 14.09
CA CYS A 96 20.12 19.16 13.39
C CYS A 96 19.46 19.90 12.23
N VAL A 97 19.75 21.20 12.10
CA VAL A 97 19.34 22.00 10.94
C VAL A 97 20.56 22.20 10.04
N ALA A 98 20.40 21.97 8.74
CA ALA A 98 21.45 22.19 7.75
C ALA A 98 21.95 23.65 7.77
N PRO A 99 23.17 23.93 7.26
CA PRO A 99 23.65 25.31 7.10
C PRO A 99 22.59 26.18 6.41
N ASP A 100 22.35 27.38 6.95
CA ASP A 100 21.34 28.34 6.47
C ASP A 100 19.88 27.84 6.45
N GLY A 101 19.61 26.67 7.02
CA GLY A 101 18.26 26.16 7.25
C GLY A 101 17.57 26.84 8.44
N THR A 102 16.24 26.72 8.49
CA THR A 102 15.43 27.33 9.55
C THR A 102 15.02 26.30 10.60
N CYS A 103 15.24 26.62 11.87
CA CYS A 103 14.75 25.83 13.00
C CYS A 103 13.29 26.19 13.30
N CYS A 104 12.39 25.22 13.23
CA CYS A 104 10.96 25.42 13.45
C CYS A 104 10.42 24.57 14.60
N LYS A 105 9.27 24.98 15.14
CA LYS A 105 8.60 24.31 16.25
C LYS A 105 7.13 24.17 15.93
N ASN A 106 6.62 22.94 15.98
CA ASN A 106 5.22 22.65 15.71
C ASN A 106 4.32 23.02 16.92
N THR A 107 3.01 22.91 16.76
CA THR A 107 2.02 23.23 17.81
C THR A 107 2.11 22.37 19.07
N HIS A 108 2.70 21.18 18.96
CA HIS A 108 2.96 20.26 20.08
C HIS A 108 4.31 20.55 20.77
N GLY A 109 5.03 21.56 20.30
CA GLY A 109 6.34 21.94 20.80
C GLY A 109 7.50 21.10 20.28
N ASN A 110 7.30 20.27 19.27
CA ASN A 110 8.36 19.49 18.64
C ASN A 110 9.12 20.30 17.60
N ASN A 111 10.45 20.22 17.68
CA ASN A 111 11.35 20.92 16.78
C ASN A 111 11.49 20.14 15.46
N PHE A 112 11.51 20.85 14.34
CA PHE A 112 11.75 20.27 13.01
C PHE A 112 12.62 21.22 12.17
N ALA A 113 13.36 20.64 11.22
CA ALA A 113 14.27 21.39 10.38
C ALA A 113 13.62 21.72 9.03
N CYS A 114 13.70 22.99 8.63
CA CYS A 114 13.37 23.43 7.28
C CYS A 114 14.65 23.67 6.47
N ALA A 115 14.59 23.37 5.17
CA ALA A 115 15.69 23.58 4.24
C ALA A 115 16.06 25.08 4.12
N THR A 116 17.24 25.33 3.57
CA THR A 116 17.75 26.69 3.32
C THR A 116 16.75 27.51 2.50
N GLY A 117 16.48 28.73 2.96
CA GLY A 117 15.51 29.65 2.33
C GLY A 117 14.04 29.39 2.69
N ASN A 118 13.71 28.24 3.29
CA ASN A 118 12.34 27.98 3.76
C ASN A 118 12.08 28.65 5.10
N THR A 119 10.83 29.05 5.34
CA THR A 119 10.38 29.64 6.62
C THR A 119 9.41 28.72 7.35
N CYS A 120 9.25 28.93 8.66
CA CYS A 120 8.32 28.14 9.47
C CYS A 120 6.87 28.53 9.17
N CYS A 121 6.02 27.55 8.85
CA CYS A 121 4.59 27.75 8.71
C CYS A 121 3.80 26.65 9.42
N GLY A 122 3.43 26.94 10.68
CA GLY A 122 2.75 25.98 11.54
C GLY A 122 3.62 24.78 11.86
N SER A 123 3.11 23.61 11.50
CA SER A 123 3.81 22.32 11.64
C SER A 123 4.57 21.91 10.37
N THR A 124 4.75 22.83 9.42
CA THR A 124 5.36 22.57 8.11
C THR A 124 6.34 23.68 7.70
N CYS A 125 7.06 23.47 6.59
CA CYS A 125 7.93 24.47 5.99
C CYS A 125 7.25 25.16 4.82
N ALA A 126 7.35 26.50 4.75
CA ALA A 126 6.98 27.28 3.58
C ALA A 126 8.21 27.48 2.69
N ALA A 127 8.07 27.21 1.38
CA ALA A 127 9.12 27.48 0.40
C ALA A 127 9.36 29.00 0.24
N PRO A 128 10.51 29.44 -0.30
CA PRO A 128 10.77 30.85 -0.51
C PRO A 128 9.70 31.47 -1.41
N GLY A 129 9.11 32.59 -0.98
CA GLY A 129 8.03 33.27 -1.70
C GLY A 129 6.62 32.71 -1.44
N ASN A 130 6.48 31.58 -0.74
CA ASN A 130 5.17 31.12 -0.29
C ASN A 130 4.64 32.01 0.84
N GLU A 131 3.33 32.22 0.85
CA GLU A 131 2.64 32.90 1.94
C GLU A 131 2.23 31.88 3.01
N CYS A 132 2.40 32.24 4.28
CA CYS A 132 1.98 31.39 5.40
C CYS A 132 0.59 31.80 5.86
N CYS A 133 -0.42 31.06 5.42
CA CYS A 133 -1.81 31.31 5.75
C CYS A 133 -2.18 30.68 7.10
N THR A 134 -3.28 31.16 7.67
CA THR A 134 -3.95 30.51 8.81
C THR A 134 -5.35 30.08 8.34
N ASN A 135 -5.90 28.98 8.84
CA ASN A 135 -7.29 28.58 8.55
C ASN A 135 -8.24 29.10 9.67
N THR A 136 -9.54 28.86 9.54
CA THR A 136 -10.56 29.26 10.54
C THR A 136 -10.45 28.50 11.87
N LEU A 137 -9.68 27.40 11.92
CA LEU A 137 -9.37 26.65 13.14
C LEU A 137 -8.07 27.12 13.82
N GLY A 138 -7.34 28.06 13.20
CA GLY A 138 -6.07 28.57 13.70
C GLY A 138 -4.83 27.81 13.22
N ASP A 139 -4.97 26.78 12.38
CA ASP A 139 -3.85 26.04 11.82
C ASP A 139 -3.15 26.83 10.72
N LYS A 140 -1.82 26.82 10.75
CA LYS A 140 -0.98 27.49 9.75
C LYS A 140 -0.52 26.53 8.66
N TYR A 141 -0.57 26.98 7.41
CA TYR A 141 -0.17 26.18 6.25
C TYR A 141 0.37 27.07 5.10
N PRO A 142 1.33 26.59 4.31
CA PRO A 142 1.92 27.36 3.23
C PRO A 142 1.05 27.32 1.96
N VAL A 143 0.98 28.45 1.25
CA VAL A 143 0.37 28.54 -0.09
C VAL A 143 1.36 29.14 -1.08
N ALA A 144 1.25 28.72 -2.35
CA ALA A 144 2.09 29.27 -3.41
C ALA A 144 1.79 30.77 -3.63
N PRO A 145 2.80 31.57 -4.00
CA PRO A 145 2.60 32.99 -4.24
C PRO A 145 1.46 33.24 -5.25
N GLY A 146 0.57 34.17 -4.92
CA GLY A 146 -0.62 34.49 -5.74
C GLY A 146 -1.83 33.58 -5.52
N THR A 147 -1.75 32.60 -4.61
CA THR A 147 -2.91 31.80 -4.16
C THR A 147 -3.51 32.44 -2.92
N ALA A 148 -4.83 32.67 -2.92
CA ALA A 148 -5.52 33.25 -1.76
C ALA A 148 -5.47 32.31 -0.53
N CYS A 149 -5.37 32.89 0.65
CA CYS A 149 -5.49 32.16 1.92
C CYS A 149 -6.94 31.71 2.16
N ALA A 150 -7.13 30.60 2.88
CA ALA A 150 -8.44 30.16 3.33
C ALA A 150 -8.99 31.01 4.48
N THR A 151 -8.19 31.93 5.06
CA THR A 151 -8.65 33.00 5.95
C THR A 151 -9.50 34.06 5.25
N ASP A 152 -9.77 33.96 3.95
CA ASP A 152 -10.93 34.63 3.36
C ASP A 152 -12.22 33.96 3.91
N VAL A 153 -12.55 34.32 5.16
CA VAL A 153 -13.47 33.65 6.09
C VAL A 153 -14.83 33.33 5.50
N ASP A 154 -15.30 34.11 4.52
CA ASP A 154 -16.62 33.95 3.91
C ASP A 154 -16.71 32.77 2.93
N LYS A 155 -15.56 32.19 2.57
CA LYS A 155 -15.48 31.24 1.46
C LYS A 155 -15.12 29.83 1.91
N SER A 156 -14.44 29.67 3.05
CA SER A 156 -14.07 28.35 3.56
C SER A 156 -15.27 27.57 4.11
N ILE A 157 -15.32 26.26 3.86
CA ILE A 157 -16.39 25.38 4.37
C ILE A 157 -15.82 24.54 5.50
N GLN A 158 -16.40 24.62 6.69
CA GLN A 158 -16.04 23.74 7.80
C GLN A 158 -16.79 22.42 7.71
N CYS A 159 -16.02 21.32 7.76
CA CYS A 159 -16.51 19.96 7.72
C CYS A 159 -16.10 19.24 9.01
N THR A 160 -16.79 18.14 9.31
CA THR A 160 -16.49 17.29 10.46
C THR A 160 -16.28 15.87 9.97
N ASN A 161 -15.14 15.29 10.30
CA ASN A 161 -14.83 13.92 9.90
C ASN A 161 -15.62 12.90 10.75
N ARG A 162 -15.53 11.61 10.42
CA ARG A 162 -16.24 10.52 11.12
C ARG A 162 -15.86 10.39 12.61
N HIS A 163 -14.74 10.97 13.01
CA HIS A 163 -14.24 10.99 14.38
C HIS A 163 -14.64 12.25 15.16
N GLY A 164 -15.46 13.13 14.57
CA GLY A 164 -15.88 14.39 15.21
C GLY A 164 -14.84 15.50 15.17
N VAL A 165 -13.76 15.34 14.40
CA VAL A 165 -12.69 16.33 14.29
C VAL A 165 -13.03 17.30 13.14
N PRO A 166 -13.07 18.62 13.41
CA PRO A 166 -13.33 19.61 12.37
C PRO A 166 -12.13 19.74 11.43
N PHE A 167 -12.41 20.00 10.15
CA PHE A 167 -11.43 20.34 9.13
C PHE A 167 -12.01 21.36 8.14
N VAL A 168 -11.15 22.00 7.36
CA VAL A 168 -11.55 23.10 6.47
C VAL A 168 -11.40 22.71 5.01
N CYS A 169 -12.44 22.96 4.22
CA CYS A 169 -12.46 22.83 2.77
C CYS A 169 -12.44 24.20 2.09
N GLY A 170 -11.95 24.23 0.85
CA GLY A 170 -11.86 25.45 0.04
C GLY A 170 -13.21 25.98 -0.43
N GLU A 171 -13.19 27.16 -1.04
CA GLU A 171 -14.39 27.83 -1.57
C GLU A 171 -15.23 26.95 -2.48
N GLY A 172 -16.54 26.96 -2.26
CA GLY A 172 -17.52 26.23 -3.06
C GLY A 172 -17.43 24.70 -2.96
N SER A 173 -16.56 24.17 -2.09
CA SER A 173 -16.47 22.74 -1.83
C SER A 173 -17.64 22.27 -0.96
N SER A 174 -17.82 20.95 -0.85
CA SER A 174 -18.76 20.34 0.09
C SER A 174 -18.10 19.24 0.91
N CYS A 175 -18.72 18.89 2.05
CA CYS A 175 -18.21 17.87 2.95
C CYS A 175 -18.63 16.47 2.49
N CYS A 176 -17.70 15.52 2.53
CA CYS A 176 -17.95 14.11 2.21
C CYS A 176 -17.24 13.21 3.21
N GLY A 177 -17.87 13.00 4.37
CA GLY A 177 -17.24 12.28 5.48
C GLY A 177 -15.93 12.95 5.90
N ASP A 178 -14.80 12.32 5.61
CA ASP A 178 -13.47 12.75 6.05
C ASP A 178 -12.72 13.59 5.00
N ILE A 179 -13.33 13.90 3.86
CA ILE A 179 -12.69 14.55 2.73
C ILE A 179 -13.55 15.68 2.15
N CYS A 180 -12.89 16.61 1.44
CA CYS A 180 -13.53 17.70 0.71
C CYS A 180 -13.90 17.26 -0.71
N VAL A 181 -15.08 17.68 -1.18
CA VAL A 181 -15.53 17.55 -2.57
C VAL A 181 -15.40 18.89 -3.25
N ALA A 182 -14.63 18.96 -4.34
CA ALA A 182 -14.50 20.17 -5.14
C ALA A 182 -15.86 20.57 -5.77
N PRO A 183 -16.07 21.85 -6.11
CA PRO A 183 -17.31 22.31 -6.75
C PRO A 183 -17.74 21.44 -7.94
N GLY A 184 -18.96 20.91 -7.88
CA GLY A 184 -19.54 20.04 -8.91
C GLY A 184 -19.07 18.57 -8.88
N GLY A 185 -18.16 18.20 -7.97
CA GLY A 185 -17.81 16.81 -7.71
C GLY A 185 -18.92 16.05 -6.98
N THR A 186 -18.83 14.72 -6.99
CA THR A 186 -19.81 13.84 -6.35
C THR A 186 -19.17 13.14 -5.15
N CYS A 187 -19.84 13.22 -3.99
CA CYS A 187 -19.50 12.44 -2.81
C CYS A 187 -20.00 11.00 -2.97
N CYS A 188 -19.11 10.02 -2.85
CA CYS A 188 -19.44 8.61 -2.94
C CYS A 188 -19.03 7.86 -1.68
N GLU A 189 -19.65 6.71 -1.47
CA GLU A 189 -19.34 5.79 -0.38
C GLU A 189 -19.09 4.40 -0.97
N ASN A 190 -17.98 3.79 -0.55
CA ASN A 190 -17.62 2.45 -0.99
C ASN A 190 -18.35 1.38 -0.15
N THR A 191 -18.21 0.11 -0.51
CA THR A 191 -18.87 -1.01 0.18
C THR A 191 -18.42 -1.22 1.63
N LEU A 192 -17.38 -0.53 2.09
CA LEU A 192 -16.88 -0.56 3.47
C LEU A 192 -17.33 0.65 4.29
N GLY A 193 -18.14 1.57 3.72
CA GLY A 193 -18.55 2.81 4.38
C GLY A 193 -17.50 3.92 4.33
N ASN A 194 -16.47 3.81 3.48
CA ASN A 194 -15.47 4.85 3.32
C ASN A 194 -15.85 5.80 2.19
N ASN A 195 -15.75 7.10 2.47
CA ASN A 195 -16.06 8.14 1.52
C ASN A 195 -14.92 8.36 0.52
N PHE A 196 -15.27 8.59 -0.74
CA PHE A 196 -14.34 8.97 -1.79
C PHE A 196 -14.99 10.00 -2.71
N VAL A 197 -14.18 10.81 -3.39
CA VAL A 197 -14.68 11.87 -4.27
C VAL A 197 -14.53 11.48 -5.73
N CYS A 198 -15.62 11.66 -6.47
CA CYS A 198 -15.60 11.63 -7.92
C CYS A 198 -15.50 13.05 -8.48
N ALA A 199 -14.76 13.18 -9.58
CA ALA A 199 -14.60 14.44 -10.30
C ALA A 199 -15.94 14.99 -10.78
N LYS A 200 -15.92 16.25 -11.23
CA LYS A 200 -17.11 16.91 -11.77
C LYS A 200 -17.76 16.08 -12.87
N ASP A 201 -19.09 16.00 -12.84
CA ASP A 201 -19.95 15.26 -13.77
C ASP A 201 -19.79 13.72 -13.74
N ASN A 202 -18.92 13.19 -12.88
CA ASN A 202 -18.83 11.76 -12.63
C ASN A 202 -19.86 11.32 -11.58
N THR A 203 -20.29 10.06 -11.67
CA THR A 203 -21.28 9.48 -10.75
C THR A 203 -20.70 8.28 -9.98
N CYS A 204 -21.28 7.98 -8.83
CA CYS A 204 -20.85 6.85 -8.02
C CYS A 204 -21.20 5.52 -8.68
N CYS A 205 -20.22 4.62 -8.81
CA CYS A 205 -20.44 3.27 -9.28
C CYS A 205 -19.67 2.25 -8.42
N GLY A 206 -20.32 1.77 -7.37
CA GLY A 206 -19.69 0.89 -6.38
C GLY A 206 -18.50 1.57 -5.73
N ASN A 207 -17.33 0.95 -5.84
CA ASN A 207 -16.07 1.46 -5.28
C ASN A 207 -15.30 2.36 -6.26
N THR A 208 -15.93 2.78 -7.36
CA THR A 208 -15.31 3.55 -8.44
C THR A 208 -16.18 4.71 -8.90
N CYS A 209 -15.59 5.62 -9.66
CA CYS A 209 -16.31 6.68 -10.34
C CYS A 209 -16.65 6.25 -11.77
N SER A 210 -17.90 6.44 -12.17
CA SER A 210 -18.30 6.37 -13.57
C SER A 210 -18.11 7.72 -14.22
N ALA A 211 -17.42 7.73 -15.36
CA ALA A 211 -17.24 8.92 -16.20
C ALA A 211 -18.60 9.47 -16.69
N PRO A 212 -18.66 10.71 -17.18
CA PRO A 212 -19.89 11.27 -17.74
C PRO A 212 -20.30 10.43 -18.96
N ASN A 213 -21.58 10.10 -19.05
CA ASN A 213 -22.13 9.16 -20.05
C ASN A 213 -21.62 7.71 -19.95
N GLY A 214 -20.80 7.38 -18.94
CA GLY A 214 -20.47 6.00 -18.61
C GLY A 214 -21.68 5.25 -18.04
N LYS A 215 -21.61 3.93 -18.04
CA LYS A 215 -22.62 3.06 -17.43
C LYS A 215 -22.07 2.42 -16.17
N CYS A 216 -22.94 2.23 -15.18
CA CYS A 216 -22.61 1.49 -13.96
C CYS A 216 -23.21 0.08 -14.05
N CYS A 217 -22.40 -0.89 -14.47
CA CYS A 217 -22.84 -2.27 -14.60
C CYS A 217 -22.74 -3.01 -13.27
N SER A 218 -23.51 -4.09 -13.13
CA SER A 218 -23.40 -5.02 -12.01
C SER A 218 -23.12 -6.43 -12.51
N ASN A 219 -22.27 -7.18 -11.78
CA ASN A 219 -22.10 -8.60 -12.06
C ASN A 219 -23.15 -9.45 -11.31
N SER A 220 -23.12 -10.76 -11.54
CA SER A 220 -24.00 -11.76 -10.91
C SER A 220 -23.94 -11.81 -9.38
N ALA A 221 -22.88 -11.28 -8.77
CA ALA A 221 -22.70 -11.17 -7.32
C ALA A 221 -23.05 -9.76 -6.78
N GLY A 222 -23.55 -8.86 -7.63
CA GLY A 222 -23.95 -7.50 -7.25
C GLY A 222 -22.80 -6.50 -7.16
N TYR A 223 -21.56 -6.87 -7.54
CA TYR A 223 -20.46 -5.93 -7.60
C TYR A 223 -20.66 -4.96 -8.75
N LYS A 224 -20.61 -3.67 -8.43
CA LYS A 224 -20.78 -2.58 -9.39
C LYS A 224 -19.43 -2.15 -9.96
N TYR A 225 -19.37 -1.92 -11.26
CA TYR A 225 -18.18 -1.44 -11.96
C TYR A 225 -18.55 -0.50 -13.10
N ALA A 226 -17.74 0.54 -13.28
CA ALA A 226 -17.96 1.53 -14.33
C ALA A 226 -17.43 1.01 -15.68
N VAL A 227 -18.19 1.30 -16.73
CA VAL A 227 -17.79 1.04 -18.12
C VAL A 227 -18.13 2.26 -18.99
N THR A 228 -17.56 2.31 -20.20
CA THR A 228 -17.92 3.35 -21.18
C THR A 228 -19.33 3.12 -21.73
N ALA A 229 -19.94 4.17 -22.31
CA ALA A 229 -21.28 4.10 -22.91
C ALA A 229 -21.45 2.93 -23.90
N ALA A 230 -20.39 2.61 -24.66
CA ALA A 230 -20.40 1.60 -25.71
C ALA A 230 -20.29 0.16 -25.18
N THR A 231 -19.79 -0.05 -23.96
CA THR A 231 -19.63 -1.39 -23.39
C THR A 231 -20.97 -1.89 -22.87
N LEU A 232 -21.44 -3.04 -23.34
CA LEU A 232 -22.66 -3.66 -22.83
C LEU A 232 -22.47 -4.18 -21.40
N CYS A 233 -23.45 -3.93 -20.54
CA CYS A 233 -23.52 -4.59 -19.24
C CYS A 233 -23.91 -6.07 -19.41
N PRO A 234 -23.60 -6.95 -18.45
CA PRO A 234 -23.89 -8.38 -18.57
C PRO A 234 -25.37 -8.70 -18.81
N ASP A 235 -26.27 -7.87 -18.26
CA ASP A 235 -27.72 -7.94 -18.41
C ASP A 235 -28.24 -7.33 -19.72
N GLU A 236 -27.43 -6.52 -20.40
CA GLU A 236 -27.76 -5.93 -21.70
C GLU A 236 -27.35 -6.82 -22.88
N VAL A 237 -26.54 -7.87 -22.65
CA VAL A 237 -26.16 -8.81 -23.71
C VAL A 237 -27.38 -9.66 -24.05
N PRO A 238 -28.01 -9.49 -25.23
CA PRO A 238 -29.21 -10.26 -25.61
C PRO A 238 -28.89 -11.74 -25.58
N ASP A 239 -29.84 -12.57 -25.14
CA ASP A 239 -29.74 -14.04 -25.07
C ASP A 239 -28.59 -14.61 -24.21
N SER A 240 -27.88 -13.76 -23.46
CA SER A 240 -26.89 -14.22 -22.49
C SER A 240 -27.57 -15.02 -21.38
N HIS A 241 -26.86 -16.00 -20.82
CA HIS A 241 -27.40 -16.87 -19.79
C HIS A 241 -26.42 -17.06 -18.64
N VAL A 242 -26.96 -17.39 -17.47
CA VAL A 242 -26.19 -17.58 -16.24
C VAL A 242 -25.78 -19.05 -16.09
N CYS A 243 -24.49 -19.30 -15.94
CA CYS A 243 -23.93 -20.59 -15.56
C CYS A 243 -23.54 -20.59 -14.08
N THR A 244 -23.43 -21.78 -13.49
CA THR A 244 -23.03 -21.97 -12.10
C THR A 244 -21.78 -22.84 -12.05
N ASN A 245 -20.72 -22.34 -11.41
CA ASN A 245 -19.47 -23.07 -11.27
C ASN A 245 -19.56 -24.16 -10.20
N ARG A 246 -18.52 -24.99 -10.07
CA ARG A 246 -18.47 -26.09 -9.09
C ARG A 246 -18.57 -25.62 -7.63
N HIS A 247 -18.32 -24.34 -7.38
CA HIS A 247 -18.39 -23.71 -6.05
C HIS A 247 -19.73 -23.00 -5.81
N GLY A 248 -20.71 -23.13 -6.72
CA GLY A 248 -22.01 -22.48 -6.61
C GLY A 248 -22.03 -21.00 -7.01
N ALA A 249 -20.91 -20.44 -7.48
CA ALA A 249 -20.86 -19.06 -7.94
C ALA A 249 -21.44 -18.95 -9.35
N LYS A 250 -22.30 -17.95 -9.55
CA LYS A 250 -22.96 -17.65 -10.81
C LYS A 250 -22.05 -16.79 -11.70
N PHE A 251 -22.00 -17.04 -13.00
CA PHE A 251 -21.27 -16.24 -13.98
C PHE A 251 -22.02 -16.17 -15.32
N GLN A 252 -21.85 -15.08 -16.06
CA GLN A 252 -22.57 -14.84 -17.32
C GLN A 252 -21.82 -15.45 -18.51
N CYS A 253 -22.56 -16.13 -19.38
CA CYS A 253 -22.07 -16.71 -20.62
C CYS A 253 -22.79 -16.10 -21.83
N SER A 254 -22.08 -16.01 -22.95
CA SER A 254 -22.61 -15.46 -24.21
C SER A 254 -23.73 -16.35 -24.79
N PRO A 255 -24.59 -15.80 -25.67
CA PRO A 255 -25.78 -16.50 -26.19
C PRO A 255 -25.53 -17.90 -26.74
N ASP A 256 -24.57 -18.00 -27.65
CA ASP A 256 -24.28 -19.26 -28.35
C ASP A 256 -23.28 -20.15 -27.59
N SER A 257 -23.02 -19.85 -26.32
CA SER A 257 -22.12 -20.65 -25.50
C SER A 257 -22.89 -21.66 -24.64
N SER A 258 -22.16 -22.57 -23.98
CA SER A 258 -22.73 -23.58 -23.09
C SER A 258 -21.97 -23.62 -21.78
N CYS A 259 -22.69 -23.87 -20.68
CA CYS A 259 -22.09 -24.03 -19.37
C CYS A 259 -21.21 -25.28 -19.30
N CYS A 260 -19.93 -25.11 -18.98
CA CYS A 260 -18.97 -26.19 -18.81
C CYS A 260 -18.37 -26.14 -17.42
N GLY A 261 -19.18 -26.44 -16.41
CA GLY A 261 -18.81 -26.29 -15.00
C GLY A 261 -18.37 -24.86 -14.69
N ASP A 262 -17.08 -24.59 -14.71
CA ASP A 262 -16.49 -23.33 -14.24
C ASP A 262 -16.26 -22.28 -15.33
N ILE A 263 -16.56 -22.61 -16.59
CA ILE A 263 -16.30 -21.76 -17.75
C ILE A 263 -17.43 -21.84 -18.78
N CYS A 264 -17.46 -20.88 -19.71
CA CYS A 264 -18.30 -20.93 -20.89
C CYS A 264 -17.55 -21.63 -22.04
N VAL A 265 -18.23 -22.49 -22.79
CA VAL A 265 -17.72 -23.08 -24.03
C VAL A 265 -18.45 -22.45 -25.20
N GLY A 266 -17.73 -21.80 -26.12
CA GLY A 266 -18.34 -21.18 -27.30
C GLY A 266 -19.02 -22.20 -28.24
N SER A 267 -19.89 -21.70 -29.11
CA SER A 267 -20.71 -22.52 -30.02
C SER A 267 -19.92 -23.58 -30.79
N GLY A 268 -20.38 -24.83 -30.69
CA GLY A 268 -19.75 -25.99 -31.33
C GLY A 268 -18.39 -26.40 -30.77
N GLY A 269 -17.96 -25.79 -29.65
CA GLY A 269 -16.81 -26.21 -28.87
C GLY A 269 -17.11 -27.42 -27.99
N ALA A 270 -16.05 -28.01 -27.43
CA ALA A 270 -16.16 -29.15 -26.52
C ALA A 270 -15.86 -28.73 -25.07
N CYS A 271 -16.71 -29.18 -24.15
CA CYS A 271 -16.49 -29.09 -22.71
C CYS A 271 -15.60 -30.25 -22.26
N CYS A 272 -14.39 -29.94 -21.82
CA CYS A 272 -13.40 -30.93 -21.45
C CYS A 272 -13.03 -30.85 -19.98
N LYS A 273 -12.57 -31.97 -19.43
CA LYS A 273 -12.14 -32.09 -18.04
C LYS A 273 -10.72 -32.64 -18.00
N ASN A 274 -9.82 -31.93 -17.36
CA ASN A 274 -8.44 -32.38 -17.21
C ASN A 274 -8.34 -33.47 -16.11
N ARG A 275 -7.16 -34.06 -15.94
CA ARG A 275 -6.91 -35.13 -14.96
C ARG A 275 -7.14 -34.70 -13.50
N TYR A 276 -7.08 -33.41 -13.20
CA TYR A 276 -7.35 -32.83 -11.88
C TYR A 276 -8.84 -32.53 -11.67
N GLY A 277 -9.66 -32.81 -12.68
CA GLY A 277 -11.08 -32.55 -12.66
C GLY A 277 -11.48 -31.12 -12.99
N ASN A 278 -10.56 -30.29 -13.48
CA ASN A 278 -10.84 -28.90 -13.86
C ASN A 278 -11.40 -28.81 -15.28
N ASN A 279 -12.42 -27.97 -15.46
CA ASN A 279 -13.07 -27.78 -16.75
C ASN A 279 -12.25 -26.83 -17.63
N PHE A 280 -12.10 -27.15 -18.91
CA PHE A 280 -11.45 -26.30 -19.91
C PHE A 280 -12.20 -26.37 -21.24
N ALA A 281 -12.18 -25.27 -21.99
CA ALA A 281 -12.95 -25.13 -23.22
C ALA A 281 -12.08 -25.43 -24.42
N CYS A 282 -12.54 -26.32 -25.29
CA CYS A 282 -11.96 -26.52 -26.61
C CYS A 282 -12.79 -25.79 -27.67
N GLY A 283 -12.10 -25.17 -28.64
CA GLY A 283 -12.74 -24.41 -29.70
C GLY A 283 -13.59 -25.26 -30.65
N LYS A 284 -14.34 -24.60 -31.53
CA LYS A 284 -15.30 -25.23 -32.44
C LYS A 284 -14.69 -26.40 -33.22
N GLY A 285 -15.36 -27.56 -33.18
CA GLY A 285 -14.94 -28.78 -33.86
C GLY A 285 -13.72 -29.50 -33.26
N SER A 286 -13.15 -28.97 -32.18
CA SER A 286 -12.10 -29.65 -31.43
C SER A 286 -12.70 -30.71 -30.50
N SER A 287 -11.88 -31.65 -30.05
CA SER A 287 -12.28 -32.70 -29.11
C SER A 287 -11.34 -32.79 -27.92
N CYS A 288 -11.83 -33.37 -26.82
CA CYS A 288 -11.04 -33.53 -25.60
C CYS A 288 -9.96 -34.59 -25.80
N CYS A 289 -8.73 -34.28 -25.37
CA CYS A 289 -7.62 -35.22 -25.39
C CYS A 289 -6.78 -35.10 -24.11
N GLY A 290 -7.30 -35.68 -23.02
CA GLY A 290 -6.73 -35.53 -21.68
C GLY A 290 -6.77 -34.08 -21.21
N ASP A 291 -5.60 -33.49 -20.97
CA ASP A 291 -5.47 -32.12 -20.45
C ASP A 291 -5.39 -31.06 -21.55
N VAL A 292 -5.52 -31.46 -22.82
CA VAL A 292 -5.40 -30.57 -23.98
C VAL A 292 -6.51 -30.83 -25.01
N CYS A 293 -6.64 -29.90 -25.96
CA CYS A 293 -7.58 -30.01 -27.07
C CYS A 293 -6.92 -30.69 -28.28
N ALA A 294 -7.62 -31.63 -28.90
CA ALA A 294 -7.32 -32.09 -30.24
C ALA A 294 -8.06 -31.18 -31.25
N ALA A 295 -7.31 -30.53 -32.13
CA ALA A 295 -7.86 -29.66 -33.18
C ALA A 295 -8.82 -30.41 -34.11
N PRO A 296 -9.71 -29.71 -34.83
CA PRO A 296 -10.63 -30.35 -35.78
C PRO A 296 -9.90 -31.25 -36.77
N GLY A 297 -10.40 -32.47 -36.97
CA GLY A 297 -9.79 -33.47 -37.86
C GLY A 297 -8.52 -34.16 -37.31
N SER A 298 -8.05 -33.77 -36.12
CA SER A 298 -6.99 -34.50 -35.40
C SER A 298 -7.56 -35.71 -34.67
N LYS A 299 -6.67 -36.59 -34.18
CA LYS A 299 -7.04 -37.73 -33.33
C LYS A 299 -6.30 -37.66 -32.00
N CYS A 300 -6.91 -38.22 -30.96
CA CYS A 300 -6.30 -38.34 -29.64
C CYS A 300 -5.61 -39.70 -29.50
N CYS A 301 -4.32 -39.69 -29.20
CA CYS A 301 -3.54 -40.90 -28.93
C CYS A 301 -3.29 -41.05 -27.42
N VAL A 302 -2.96 -42.26 -27.00
CA VAL A 302 -2.57 -42.59 -25.62
C VAL A 302 -1.24 -43.33 -25.66
N ASN A 303 -0.27 -42.91 -24.84
CA ASN A 303 1.03 -43.59 -24.73
C ASN A 303 0.98 -44.76 -23.71
N LYS A 304 2.08 -45.51 -23.57
CA LYS A 304 2.21 -46.60 -22.58
C LYS A 304 1.94 -46.20 -21.13
N HIS A 305 2.10 -44.92 -20.80
CA HIS A 305 1.87 -44.37 -19.47
C HIS A 305 0.44 -43.85 -19.28
N GLY A 306 -0.47 -44.10 -20.23
CA GLY A 306 -1.85 -43.62 -20.16
C GLY A 306 -2.02 -42.11 -20.40
N THR A 307 -0.97 -41.42 -20.86
CA THR A 307 -1.05 -39.99 -21.15
C THR A 307 -1.65 -39.75 -22.53
N HIS A 308 -2.69 -38.92 -22.57
CA HIS A 308 -3.35 -38.49 -23.79
C HIS A 308 -2.57 -37.36 -24.48
N TYR A 309 -2.44 -37.41 -25.80
CA TYR A 309 -1.83 -36.35 -26.60
C TYR A 309 -2.46 -36.28 -28.00
N PRO A 310 -2.69 -35.07 -28.53
CA PRO A 310 -3.30 -34.89 -29.83
C PRO A 310 -2.26 -35.04 -30.94
N VAL A 311 -2.65 -35.67 -32.04
CA VAL A 311 -1.83 -35.75 -33.25
C VAL A 311 -2.68 -35.53 -34.49
N THR A 312 -2.06 -35.11 -35.59
CA THR A 312 -2.76 -35.01 -36.87
C THR A 312 -3.30 -36.38 -37.30
N LYS A 313 -4.34 -36.40 -38.14
CA LYS A 313 -4.94 -37.65 -38.63
C LYS A 313 -3.91 -38.63 -39.23
N ALA A 314 -2.92 -38.09 -39.93
CA ALA A 314 -1.87 -38.83 -40.62
C ALA A 314 -0.79 -39.41 -39.68
N THR A 315 -0.52 -38.77 -38.55
CA THR A 315 0.52 -39.20 -37.60
C THR A 315 0.10 -40.50 -36.90
N LYS A 316 0.97 -41.51 -36.82
CA LYS A 316 0.70 -42.74 -36.05
C LYS A 316 0.81 -42.47 -34.54
N CYS A 317 -0.03 -43.11 -33.74
CA CYS A 317 0.13 -43.07 -32.29
C CYS A 317 1.41 -43.82 -31.91
N VAL A 318 2.21 -43.21 -31.04
CA VAL A 318 3.32 -43.87 -30.37
C VAL A 318 2.73 -44.56 -29.13
N GLY A 319 2.60 -45.88 -29.22
CA GLY A 319 2.10 -46.74 -28.15
C GLY A 319 3.21 -47.39 -27.36
#